data_AF-J9G433-F1
#
_entry.id   AF-J9G433-F1
#
_cell.length_a   1.000
_cell.length_b   1.000
_cell.length_c   1.000
_cell.angle_alpha   90.00
_cell.angle_beta   90.00
_cell.angle_gamma   90.00
#
_symmetry.space_group_name_H-M   'P 1'
#
loop_
_entity.id
_entity.type
_entity.pdbx_description
1 polymer ?
#
loop_
_entity_poly.entity_id
_entity_poly.type
_entity_poly.pdbx_seq_one_letter_code
_entity_poly.pdbx_strand_id
1 'polypeptide(L)'
;MNNLIVRSLTGVVFVAVLVSSIWFSPISFIGLFALITGLTTWEFSTNVNRYADASVNRFINTVAAVYLFLAFAGYCADLVPSKA
;
A
#
# COMPACT_ATOMS: atom_id res chain seq x y z
N MET A 1 -15.95 24.13 -9.76
CA MET A 1 -15.85 24.07 -8.29
C MET A 1 -16.04 22.64 -7.73
N ASN A 2 -16.88 21.79 -8.35
CA ASN A 2 -17.04 20.38 -7.90
C ASN A 2 -15.74 19.57 -7.80
N ASN A 3 -14.81 19.75 -8.74
CA ASN A 3 -13.58 18.94 -8.76
C ASN A 3 -12.62 19.27 -7.60
N LEU A 4 -12.58 20.54 -7.17
CA LEU A 4 -11.79 20.95 -6.01
C LEU A 4 -12.35 20.36 -4.71
N ILE A 5 -13.67 20.39 -4.54
CA ILE A 5 -14.35 19.84 -3.36
C ILE A 5 -14.10 18.34 -3.22
N VAL A 6 -14.28 17.57 -4.30
CA VAL A 6 -14.05 16.11 -4.30
C VAL A 6 -12.59 15.79 -3.98
N ARG A 7 -11.64 16.48 -4.60
CA ARG A 7 -10.21 16.27 -4.36
C ARG A 7 -9.79 16.65 -2.94
N SER A 8 -10.36 17.72 -2.37
CA SER A 8 -10.11 18.07 -0.96
C SER A 8 -10.71 17.04 -0.02
N LEU A 9 -11.91 16.53 -0.30
CA LEU A 9 -12.58 15.56 0.55
C LEU A 9 -11.83 14.22 0.58
N THR A 10 -11.43 13.70 -0.58
CA THR A 10 -10.64 12.46 -0.65
C THR A 10 -9.28 12.62 0.02
N GLY A 11 -8.64 13.79 -0.10
CA GLY A 11 -7.41 14.12 0.62
C GLY A 11 -7.59 14.12 2.14
N VAL A 12 -8.65 14.77 2.65
CA VAL A 12 -8.96 14.80 4.09
C VAL A 12 -9.23 13.39 4.62
N VAL A 13 -10.01 12.58 3.90
CA VAL A 13 -10.29 11.18 4.28
C VAL A 13 -8.99 10.38 4.36
N PHE A 14 -8.11 10.50 3.36
CA PHE A 14 -6.82 9.81 3.36
C PHE A 14 -5.97 10.18 4.58
N VAL A 15 -5.83 11.48 4.87
CA VAL A 15 -5.07 11.97 6.01
C VAL A 15 -5.69 11.50 7.33
N ALA A 16 -7.02 11.55 7.47
CA ALA A 16 -7.71 11.10 8.66
C ALA A 16 -7.47 9.61 8.95
N VAL A 17 -7.55 8.76 7.91
CA VAL A 17 -7.27 7.33 8.03
C VAL A 17 -5.80 7.10 8.43
N LEU A 18 -4.85 7.80 7.79
CA LEU A 18 -3.42 7.69 8.10
C LEU A 18 -3.12 8.07 9.56
N VAL A 19 -3.63 9.21 10.02
CA VAL A 19 -3.43 9.69 11.40
C VAL A 19 -4.08 8.72 12.40
N SER A 20 -5.28 8.20 12.10
CA SER A 20 -5.95 7.23 12.97
C SER A 20 -5.12 5.95 13.13
N SER A 21 -4.54 5.41 12.04
CA SER A 21 -3.71 4.22 12.10
C SER A 21 -2.43 4.40 12.92
N ILE A 22 -1.86 5.61 12.94
CA ILE A 22 -0.70 5.93 13.81
C ILE A 22 -1.12 5.90 15.29
N TRP A 23 -2.31 6.42 15.61
CA TRP A 23 -2.77 6.52 17.00
C TRP A 23 -3.16 5.15 17.60
N PHE A 24 -3.71 4.23 16.81
CA PHE A 24 -4.17 2.93 17.32
C PHE A 24 -3.04 1.95 17.65
N SER A 25 -2.11 1.69 16.72
CA SER A 25 -1.01 0.74 16.91
C SER A 25 -0.07 0.75 15.70
N PRO A 26 1.24 0.50 15.88
CA PRO A 26 2.19 0.26 14.79
C PRO A 26 1.70 -0.81 13.79
N ILE A 27 0.95 -1.81 14.26
CA ILE A 27 0.42 -2.89 13.41
C ILE A 27 -0.68 -2.37 12.47
N SER A 28 -1.52 -1.44 12.93
CA SER A 28 -2.56 -0.82 12.09
C SER A 28 -1.94 -0.03 10.94
N PHE A 29 -0.85 0.69 11.23
CA PHE A 29 -0.10 1.43 10.23
C PHE A 29 0.52 0.51 9.17
N ILE A 30 1.12 -0.61 9.59
CA ILE A 30 1.65 -1.63 8.66
C ILE A 30 0.53 -2.20 7.79
N GLY A 31 -0.63 -2.53 8.37
CA GLY A 31 -1.78 -3.05 7.62
C GLY A 31 -2.30 -2.07 6.57
N LEU A 32 -2.40 -0.79 6.90
CA LEU A 32 -2.80 0.27 5.98
C LEU A 32 -1.83 0.36 4.79
N PHE A 33 -0.52 0.41 5.08
CA PHE A 33 0.48 0.52 4.01
C PHE A 33 0.57 -0.76 3.17
N ALA A 34 0.37 -1.94 3.74
CA ALA A 34 0.28 -3.19 2.98
C ALA A 34 -0.87 -3.13 1.97
N LEU A 35 -2.03 -2.59 2.36
CA LEU A 35 -3.18 -2.41 1.47
C LEU A 35 -2.88 -1.38 0.37
N ILE A 36 -2.25 -0.25 0.71
CA ILE A 36 -1.82 0.75 -0.28
C ILE A 36 -0.84 0.14 -1.28
N THR A 37 0.17 -0.60 -0.82
CA THR A 37 1.15 -1.29 -1.68
C THR A 37 0.45 -2.24 -2.64
N GLY A 38 -0.52 -3.01 -2.17
CA GLY A 38 -1.30 -3.92 -3.03
C GLY A 38 -2.09 -3.18 -4.11
N LEU A 39 -2.88 -2.18 -3.72
CA LEU A 39 -3.71 -1.42 -4.66
C LEU A 39 -2.89 -0.68 -5.72
N THR A 40 -1.82 0.00 -5.29
CA THR A 40 -0.92 0.75 -6.18
C THR A 40 -0.14 -0.16 -7.13
N THR A 41 0.30 -1.33 -6.65
CA THR A 41 0.99 -2.32 -7.50
C THR A 41 0.04 -2.94 -8.52
N TRP A 42 -1.21 -3.18 -8.14
CA TRP A 42 -2.24 -3.67 -9.06
C TRP A 42 -2.52 -2.66 -10.17
N GLU A 43 -2.71 -1.39 -9.81
CA GLU A 43 -2.89 -0.30 -10.78
C GLU A 43 -1.67 -0.17 -11.69
N PHE A 44 -0.47 -0.16 -11.11
CA PHE A 44 0.78 -0.11 -11.85
C PHE A 44 0.90 -1.25 -12.88
N SER A 45 0.65 -2.50 -12.47
CA SER A 45 0.70 -3.65 -13.38
C SER A 45 -0.35 -3.57 -14.49
N THR A 46 -1.54 -3.02 -14.20
CA THR A 46 -2.59 -2.78 -15.20
C THR A 46 -2.14 -1.72 -16.22
N ASN A 47 -1.51 -0.65 -15.75
CA ASN A 47 -0.99 0.42 -16.59
C ASN A 47 0.15 -0.07 -17.48
N VAL A 48 1.10 -0.82 -16.91
CA VAL A 48 2.21 -1.43 -17.63
C VAL A 48 1.73 -2.39 -18.72
N ASN A 49 0.75 -3.24 -18.41
CA ASN A 49 0.17 -4.14 -19.41
C ASN A 49 -0.59 -3.41 -20.53
N ARG A 50 -1.07 -2.18 -20.28
CA ARG A 50 -1.84 -1.41 -21.25
C ARG A 50 -0.98 -0.53 -22.15
N TYR A 51 0.12 0.02 -21.62
CA TYR A 51 0.90 1.05 -22.33
C TYR A 51 2.34 0.64 -22.64
N ALA A 52 2.87 -0.40 -22.00
CA ALA A 52 4.27 -0.82 -22.16
C ALA A 52 4.43 -2.17 -22.87
N ASP A 53 3.35 -2.70 -23.47
CA ASP A 53 3.33 -3.99 -24.18
C ASP A 53 3.92 -5.16 -23.36
N ALA A 54 3.76 -5.08 -22.04
CA ALA A 54 4.21 -6.09 -21.11
C ALA A 54 3.05 -7.02 -20.72
N SER A 55 3.38 -8.27 -20.37
CA SER A 55 2.40 -9.28 -19.95
C SER A 55 2.61 -9.68 -18.49
N VAL A 56 2.57 -8.70 -17.58
CA VAL A 56 2.74 -8.94 -16.14
C VAL A 56 1.51 -9.63 -15.57
N ASN A 57 1.72 -10.73 -14.84
CA ASN A 57 0.67 -11.32 -14.04
C ASN A 57 0.36 -10.44 -12.83
N ARG A 58 -0.69 -9.61 -12.95
CA ARG A 58 -1.13 -8.65 -11.94
C ARG A 58 -1.33 -9.26 -10.55
N PHE A 59 -1.82 -10.50 -10.47
CA PHE A 59 -2.11 -11.14 -9.18
C PHE A 59 -0.82 -11.51 -8.46
N ILE A 60 0.06 -12.25 -9.14
CA ILE A 60 1.34 -12.68 -8.57
C ILE A 60 2.20 -11.46 -8.20
N ASN A 61 2.26 -10.45 -9.09
CA ASN A 61 3.01 -9.22 -8.84
C ASN A 61 2.50 -8.48 -7.59
N THR A 62 1.18 -8.37 -7.44
CA THR A 62 0.56 -7.70 -6.29
C THR A 62 0.82 -8.47 -4.99
N VAL A 63 0.63 -9.79 -4.99
CA VAL A 63 0.89 -10.63 -3.80
C VAL A 63 2.36 -10.57 -3.41
N ALA A 64 3.28 -10.63 -4.38
CA ALA A 64 4.72 -10.54 -4.14
C ALA A 64 5.11 -9.18 -3.53
N ALA A 65 4.56 -8.07 -4.03
CA ALA A 65 4.82 -6.74 -3.51
C ALA A 65 4.31 -6.57 -2.06
N VAL A 66 3.10 -7.06 -1.77
CA VAL A 66 2.54 -7.04 -0.40
C VAL A 66 3.37 -7.90 0.55
N TYR A 67 3.77 -9.10 0.12
CA TYR A 67 4.62 -9.98 0.91
C TYR A 67 5.97 -9.33 1.22
N LEU A 68 6.62 -8.74 0.20
CA LEU A 68 7.89 -8.02 0.36
C LEU A 68 7.75 -6.89 1.39
N PHE A 69 6.71 -6.08 1.27
CA PHE A 69 6.42 -5.01 2.22
C PHE A 69 6.26 -5.55 3.65
N LEU A 70 5.47 -6.61 3.84
CA LEU A 70 5.23 -7.22 5.15
C LEU A 70 6.51 -7.83 5.75
N ALA A 71 7.35 -8.46 4.93
CA ALA A 71 8.62 -9.02 5.37
C ALA A 71 9.58 -7.94 5.90
N PHE A 72 9.74 -6.85 5.14
CA PHE A 72 10.56 -5.72 5.58
C PHE A 72 9.95 -4.99 6.77
N ALA A 73 8.65 -4.75 6.78
CA ALA A 73 7.96 -4.12 7.90
C ALA A 73 8.11 -4.95 9.18
N GLY A 74 7.95 -6.27 9.11
CA GLY A 74 8.13 -7.18 10.24
C GLY A 74 9.57 -7.21 10.77
N TYR A 75 10.55 -7.16 9.88
CA TYR A 75 11.97 -7.08 10.24
C TYR A 75 12.33 -5.73 10.88
N CYS A 76 11.98 -4.61 10.25
CA CYS A 76 12.30 -3.28 10.75
C CYS A 76 11.54 -2.88 12.02
N ALA A 77 10.40 -3.52 12.28
CA ALA A 77 9.62 -3.33 13.51
C ALA A 77 9.98 -4.34 14.62
N ASP A 78 11.03 -5.15 14.45
CA ASP A 78 11.46 -6.20 15.38
C ASP A 78 10.31 -7.18 15.76
N LEU A 79 9.32 -7.35 14.88
CA LEU A 79 8.20 -8.29 15.07
C LEU A 79 8.63 -9.73 14.81
N VAL A 80 9.68 -9.92 14.01
CA VAL A 80 10.27 -11.22 13.69
C VAL A 80 11.71 -11.22 14.20
N PRO A 81 12.11 -12.15 15.08
CA PRO A 81 13.46 -12.18 15.62
C PRO A 81 14.47 -12.43 14.49
N SER A 82 15.42 -11.51 14.33
CA SER A 82 16.60 -11.74 13.51
C SER A 82 17.44 -12.81 14.20
N LYS A 83 17.39 -14.05 13.70
CA LYS A 83 18.34 -15.09 14.10
C LYS A 83 19.68 -14.80 13.42
N ALA A 84 20.38 -13.79 13.91
CA ALA A 84 21.77 -13.49 13.58
C ALA A 84 22.68 -14.01 14.69
#